data_AF-A0A9E4LTN1-F1
#
_entry.id   AF-A0A9E4LTN1-F1
#
_cell.length_a   1.000
_cell.length_b   1.000
_cell.length_c   1.000
_cell.angle_alpha   90.00
_cell.angle_beta   90.00
_cell.angle_gamma   90.00
#
_symmetry.space_group_name_H-M   'P 1'
#
loop_
_entity.id
_entity.type
_entity.pdbx_description
1 polymer ?
#
loop_
_entity_poly.entity_id
_entity_poly.type
_entity_poly.pdbx_seq_one_letter_code
_entity_poly.pdbx_strand_id
1 'polypeptide(L)'
;MRTTITLDDRLFMQLKRRAAESGTSVSRVVEQAVRMLMTTPTPESDAEPFELITFGAGGRFSHHNVDRTSALLEIDDVERHARPE
;
A
#
# COMPACT_ATOMS: atom_id res chain seq x y z
N MET A 1 14.92 24.98 1.48
CA MET A 1 16.36 25.36 1.41
C MET A 1 16.89 24.98 0.03
N ARG A 2 17.82 25.74 -0.54
CA ARG A 2 18.52 25.37 -1.79
C ARG A 2 19.81 24.64 -1.41
N THR A 3 19.94 23.40 -1.85
CA THR A 3 21.10 22.54 -1.55
C THR A 3 21.65 22.00 -2.85
N THR A 4 22.97 21.97 -2.98
CA THR A 4 23.67 21.32 -4.09
C THR A 4 24.15 19.95 -3.61
N ILE A 5 23.84 18.90 -4.35
CA ILE A 5 24.23 17.52 -4.06
C ILE A 5 24.93 16.93 -5.29
N THR A 6 25.86 16.01 -5.06
CA THR A 6 26.50 15.24 -6.12
C THR A 6 25.70 13.96 -6.35
N LEU A 7 25.39 13.64 -7.61
CA LEU A 7 24.67 12.44 -8.01
C LEU A 7 25.42 11.78 -9.16
N ASP A 8 25.35 10.45 -9.23
CA ASP A 8 25.78 9.71 -10.41
C ASP A 8 24.94 10.14 -11.65
N ASP A 9 25.59 10.22 -12.80
CA ASP A 9 24.96 10.69 -14.05
C ASP A 9 23.80 9.79 -14.48
N ARG A 10 23.93 8.46 -14.32
CA ARG A 10 22.87 7.52 -14.70
C ARG A 10 21.67 7.69 -13.78
N LEU A 11 21.90 7.90 -12.49
CA LEU A 11 20.85 8.19 -11.53
C LEU A 11 20.14 9.51 -11.85
N PHE A 12 20.88 10.55 -12.22
CA PHE A 12 20.29 11.83 -12.61
C PHE A 12 19.44 11.71 -13.88
N MET A 13 19.86 10.90 -14.85
CA MET A 13 19.05 10.60 -16.04
C MET A 13 17.74 9.89 -15.70
N GLN A 14 17.76 8.94 -14.76
CA GLN A 14 16.54 8.27 -14.29
C GLN A 14 15.60 9.25 -13.56
N LEU A 15 16.14 10.13 -12.72
CA LEU A 15 15.36 11.18 -12.05
C LEU A 15 14.67 12.12 -13.05
N LYS A 16 15.39 12.56 -14.09
CA LYS A 16 14.81 13.40 -15.16
C LYS A 16 13.67 12.69 -15.87
N ARG A 17 13.86 11.42 -16.23
CA ARG A 17 12.82 10.61 -16.87
C ARG A 17 11.58 10.48 -15.97
N ARG A 18 11.77 10.13 -14.70
CA ARG A 18 10.67 10.01 -13.72
C ARG A 18 9.92 11.32 -13.53
N ALA A 19 10.64 12.44 -13.49
CA ALA A 19 10.06 13.77 -13.36
C ALA A 19 9.19 14.11 -14.59
N ALA A 20 9.66 13.82 -15.80
CA ALA A 20 8.91 14.01 -17.04
C ALA A 20 7.65 13.13 -17.09
N GLU A 21 7.77 11.84 -16.78
CA GLU A 21 6.65 10.90 -16.74
C GLU A 21 5.59 11.31 -15.71
N SER A 22 5.99 11.92 -14.60
CA SER A 22 5.08 12.35 -13.52
C SER A 22 4.64 13.81 -13.63
N GLY A 23 4.99 14.53 -14.70
CA GLY A 23 4.62 15.93 -14.90
C GLY A 23 5.15 16.89 -13.82
N THR A 24 6.33 16.60 -13.25
CA THR A 24 6.88 17.32 -12.10
C THR A 24 8.35 17.71 -12.33
N SER A 25 8.95 18.46 -11.41
CA SER A 25 10.38 18.81 -11.46
C SER A 25 11.26 17.77 -10.78
N VAL A 26 12.53 17.69 -11.18
CA VAL A 26 13.53 16.85 -10.50
C VAL A 26 13.66 17.21 -9.02
N SER A 27 13.62 18.50 -8.68
CA SER A 27 13.68 18.94 -7.28
C SER A 27 12.54 18.40 -6.43
N ARG A 28 11.33 18.34 -7.00
CA ARG A 28 10.14 17.83 -6.30
C ARG A 28 10.19 16.31 -6.13
N VAL A 29 10.72 15.58 -7.12
CA VAL A 29 10.99 14.13 -6.99
C VAL A 29 11.98 13.87 -5.87
N VAL A 30 13.09 14.61 -5.82
CA VAL A 30 14.11 14.48 -4.76
C VAL A 30 13.52 14.81 -3.39
N GLU A 31 12.75 15.90 -3.28
CA GLU A 31 12.10 16.27 -2.01
C GLU A 31 11.16 15.17 -1.51
N GLN A 32 10.33 14.60 -2.40
CA GLN A 32 9.42 13.51 -2.04
C GLN A 32 10.19 12.27 -1.59
N ALA A 33 11.26 11.89 -2.28
CA ALA A 33 12.08 10.74 -1.90
C ALA A 33 12.71 10.93 -0.52
N VAL A 34 13.30 12.10 -0.26
CA VAL A 34 13.88 12.42 1.06
C VAL A 34 12.80 12.41 2.13
N ARG A 35 11.64 13.01 1.88
CA ARG A 35 10.53 13.00 2.83
C ARG A 35 10.10 11.58 3.17
N MET A 36 9.86 10.74 2.15
CA MET A 36 9.48 9.34 2.35
C MET A 36 10.54 8.62 3.19
N LEU A 37 11.82 8.76 2.87
CA LEU A 37 12.90 8.14 3.64
C LEU A 37 12.91 8.56 5.11
N MET A 38 12.57 9.82 5.42
CA MET A 38 12.54 10.32 6.80
C MET A 38 11.24 9.98 7.54
N THR A 39 10.13 9.75 6.82
CA THR A 39 8.83 9.45 7.42
C THR A 39 8.51 7.96 7.47
N THR A 40 9.12 7.16 6.61
CA THR A 40 8.95 5.71 6.61
C THR A 40 9.55 5.20 7.92
N PRO A 41 8.74 4.62 8.82
CA PRO A 41 9.28 3.92 9.98
C PRO A 41 10.21 2.85 9.42
N THR A 42 11.47 2.83 9.88
CA THR A 42 12.31 1.65 9.67
C THR A 42 11.49 0.48 10.20
N PRO A 43 11.21 -0.57 9.41
CA PRO A 43 10.56 -1.75 9.97
C PRO A 43 11.44 -2.16 11.13
N GLU A 44 10.88 -2.09 12.35
CA GLU A 44 11.56 -2.62 13.51
C GLU A 44 11.82 -4.08 13.16
N SER A 45 13.08 -4.46 12.94
CA SER A 45 13.47 -5.86 12.77
C SER A 45 13.11 -6.71 14.00
N ASP A 46 12.72 -6.06 15.10
CA ASP A 46 12.21 -6.65 16.34
C ASP A 46 10.67 -6.64 16.45
N ALA A 47 9.94 -6.24 15.39
CA ALA A 47 8.50 -6.49 15.36
C ALA A 47 8.29 -8.01 15.37
N GLU A 48 7.86 -8.53 16.53
CA GLU A 48 7.51 -9.93 16.71
C GLU A 48 6.63 -10.39 15.53
N PRO A 49 6.92 -11.55 14.90
CA PRO A 49 6.18 -12.00 13.74
C PRO A 49 4.69 -11.91 14.01
N PHE A 50 3.96 -11.22 13.13
CA PHE A 50 2.51 -11.14 13.24
C PHE A 50 1.93 -12.55 13.21
N GLU A 51 1.45 -13.03 14.35
CA GLU A 51 0.75 -14.31 14.46
C GLU A 51 -0.74 -14.07 14.25
N LEU A 52 -1.25 -14.52 13.10
CA LEU A 52 -2.68 -14.53 12.84
C LEU A 52 -3.33 -15.69 13.61
N ILE A 53 -3.90 -15.40 14.78
CA ILE A 53 -4.72 -16.35 15.53
C ILE A 53 -6.00 -16.62 14.72
N THR A 54 -5.98 -17.70 13.93
CA THR A 54 -7.11 -18.10 13.08
C THR A 54 -8.21 -18.84 13.85
N PHE A 55 -7.88 -19.39 15.02
CA PHE A 55 -8.80 -20.03 15.97
C PHE A 55 -8.16 -20.06 17.36
N GLY A 56 -8.96 -19.94 18.44
CA GLY A 56 -8.45 -20.02 19.82
C GLY A 56 -9.15 -19.08 20.80
N ALA A 57 -8.78 -19.16 22.07
CA ALA A 57 -9.29 -18.27 23.12
C ALA A 57 -8.44 -16.99 23.20
N GLY A 58 -9.08 -15.82 23.16
CA GLY A 58 -8.41 -14.52 23.30
C GLY A 58 -8.47 -13.59 22.09
N GLY A 59 -9.01 -14.04 20.95
CA GLY A 59 -9.29 -13.18 19.81
C GLY A 59 -10.38 -12.14 20.11
N ARG A 60 -10.20 -10.89 19.67
CA ARG A 60 -11.29 -9.90 19.69
C ARG A 60 -12.26 -10.22 18.55
N PHE A 61 -13.36 -10.88 18.88
CA PHE A 61 -14.47 -11.00 17.94
C PHE A 61 -15.00 -9.59 17.63
N SER A 62 -14.93 -9.22 16.35
CA SER A 62 -15.63 -8.04 15.87
C SER A 62 -17.13 -8.24 16.12
N HIS A 63 -17.82 -7.22 16.65
CA HIS A 63 -19.28 -7.25 16.82
C HIS A 63 -20.05 -7.27 15.49
N HIS A 64 -19.32 -7.15 14.37
CA HIS A 64 -19.89 -7.18 13.03
C HIS A 64 -20.22 -8.62 12.67
N ASN A 65 -21.51 -8.90 12.47
CA ASN A 65 -21.97 -10.18 11.96
C ASN A 65 -21.68 -10.24 10.45
N VAL A 66 -20.59 -10.93 10.10
CA VAL A 66 -20.17 -11.15 8.70
C VAL A 66 -21.09 -12.10 7.95
N ASP A 67 -21.85 -12.97 8.63
CA ASP A 67 -22.82 -13.88 8.01
C ASP A 67 -23.96 -13.13 7.31
N ARG A 68 -24.32 -11.93 7.80
CA ARG A 68 -25.35 -11.10 7.15
C ARG A 68 -24.92 -10.64 5.75
N THR A 69 -23.63 -10.48 5.52
CA THR A 69 -23.08 -10.09 4.20
C THR A 69 -23.17 -11.24 3.20
N SER A 70 -22.99 -12.48 3.67
CA SER A 70 -23.03 -13.67 2.81
C SER A 70 -24.39 -13.83 2.11
N ALA A 71 -25.49 -13.60 2.81
CA ALA A 71 -26.83 -13.68 2.23
C ALA A 71 -27.10 -12.62 1.14
N LEU A 72 -26.47 -11.45 1.24
CA LEU A 72 -26.57 -10.41 0.21
C LEU A 72 -25.72 -10.74 -1.02
N LEU A 73 -24.57 -11.39 -0.82
CA LEU A 73 -23.70 -11.83 -1.91
C LEU A 73 -24.29 -13.00 -2.69
N GLU A 74 -24.98 -13.92 -2.01
CA GLU A 74 -25.62 -15.08 -2.64
C GLU A 74 -26.69 -14.68 -3.67
N ILE A 75 -27.49 -13.64 -3.37
CA ILE A 75 -28.52 -13.13 -4.29
C ILE A 75 -27.88 -12.55 -5.56
N ASP A 76 -26.83 -11.73 -5.43
CA ASP A 76 -26.11 -11.12 -6.56
C ASP A 76 -25.39 -12.18 -7.42
N ASP A 77 -24.87 -13.24 -6.79
CA ASP A 77 -24.19 -14.35 -7.47
C ASP A 77 -25.17 -15.19 -8.29
N VAL A 78 -26.35 -15.49 -7.73
CA VAL A 78 -27.44 -16.16 -8.45
C VAL A 78 -27.91 -15.30 -9.63
N GLU A 79 -28.11 -13.99 -9.46
CA GLU A 79 -28.54 -13.12 -10.55
C GLU A 79 -27.53 -13.02 -11.70
N ARG A 80 -26.22 -13.00 -11.41
CA ARG A 80 -25.18 -12.88 -12.46
C ARG A 80 -24.76 -14.19 -13.09
N HIS A 81 -24.82 -15.29 -12.34
CA HIS A 81 -24.16 -16.53 -12.71
C HIS A 81 -25.08 -17.74 -12.79
N ALA A 82 -26.39 -17.61 -12.50
CA ALA A 82 -27.35 -18.65 -12.81
C ALA A 82 -27.43 -18.87 -14.33
N ARG A 83 -26.99 -20.04 -14.78
CA ARG A 83 -27.15 -20.47 -16.16
C ARG A 83 -28.62 -20.83 -16.40
N PRO A 84 -29.27 -20.30 -17.45
CA PRO A 84 -30.64 -20.71 -17.76
C PRO A 84 -30.64 -22.16 -18.25
N GLU A 85 -31.51 -23.00 -17.65
CA GLU A 85 -31.90 -24.31 -18.20
C GLU A 85 -32.98 -24.16 -19.27
#